data_AF-A0A925TIX7-F1
#
_entry.id   AF-A0A925TIX7-F1
#
_cell.length_a   1.000
_cell.length_b   1.000
_cell.length_c   1.000
_cell.angle_alpha   90.00
_cell.angle_beta   90.00
_cell.angle_gamma   90.00
#
_symmetry.space_group_name_H-M   'P 1'
#
loop_
_entity.id
_entity.type
_entity.pdbx_description
1 polymer ?
#
loop_
_entity_poly.entity_id
_entity_poly.type
_entity_poly.pdbx_seq_one_letter_code
_entity_poly.pdbx_strand_id
1 'polypeptide(L)'
;IACDQYYQAWNEPSMLQTYLFIHGGRPDLTQRYIRKALGNFTSARNGLPGNDDSGTTSAWIAWSLLGIYPNAGQDYYYIGSPAFAKATIQLAGGKKFVISAPATSAKNLYVQSATLDGKPWNQAWLRHADLINGANLELTMSDQPSDWGAKLPPPSMTPAP
;
A
#
# COMPACT_ATOMS: atom_id res chain seq x y z
N ILE A 1 24.11 -2.80 1.28
CA ILE A 1 24.05 -2.50 -0.18
C ILE A 1 23.20 -1.25 -0.35
N ALA A 2 23.74 -0.25 -1.04
CA ALA A 2 23.16 1.08 -1.25
C ALA A 2 21.96 1.08 -2.24
N CYS A 3 20.95 0.21 -2.03
CA CYS A 3 19.74 0.21 -2.88
C CYS A 3 18.94 1.52 -2.79
N ASP A 4 19.15 2.32 -1.74
CA ASP A 4 18.42 3.57 -1.55
C ASP A 4 18.83 4.70 -2.51
N GLN A 5 19.94 4.57 -3.23
CA GLN A 5 20.43 5.62 -4.14
C GLN A 5 19.73 5.63 -5.50
N TYR A 6 19.14 4.51 -5.92
CA TYR A 6 18.61 4.33 -7.28
C TYR A 6 17.08 4.28 -7.34
N TYR A 7 16.41 4.16 -6.19
CA TYR A 7 14.94 4.19 -6.12
C TYR A 7 14.45 5.62 -5.86
N GLN A 8 13.63 6.14 -6.76
CA GLN A 8 13.05 7.48 -6.66
C GLN A 8 11.53 7.41 -6.80
N ALA A 9 10.80 7.44 -5.69
CA ALA A 9 9.34 7.34 -5.71
C ALA A 9 8.63 8.51 -6.43
N TRP A 10 9.35 9.61 -6.67
CA TRP A 10 8.90 10.81 -7.38
C TRP A 10 9.28 10.80 -8.88
N ASN A 11 9.64 9.62 -9.41
CA ASN A 11 9.87 9.40 -10.83
C ASN A 11 9.07 8.16 -11.25
N GLU A 12 8.24 8.29 -12.28
CA GLU A 12 7.15 7.37 -12.62
C GLU A 12 7.60 5.91 -12.82
N PRO A 13 8.72 5.60 -13.50
CA PRO A 13 9.17 4.23 -13.70
C PRO A 13 9.47 3.47 -12.40
N SER A 14 9.69 4.21 -11.30
CA SER A 14 10.01 3.64 -10.00
C SER A 14 8.78 3.40 -9.13
N MET A 15 7.68 4.14 -9.32
CA MET A 15 6.54 4.15 -8.39
C MET A 15 5.96 2.77 -8.04
N LEU A 16 5.95 1.83 -8.99
CA LEU A 16 5.44 0.47 -8.78
C LEU A 16 6.46 -0.45 -8.09
N GLN A 17 7.76 -0.18 -8.21
CA GLN A 17 8.84 -1.13 -7.88
C GLN A 17 8.77 -1.62 -6.44
N THR A 18 8.46 -0.76 -5.47
CA THR A 18 8.35 -1.17 -4.05
C THR A 18 7.20 -2.13 -3.80
N TYR A 19 6.12 -2.06 -4.58
CA TYR A 19 4.99 -2.97 -4.44
C TYR A 19 5.30 -4.36 -5.00
N LEU A 20 6.31 -4.49 -5.87
CA LEU A 20 6.68 -5.76 -6.48
C LEU A 20 7.28 -6.76 -5.48
N PHE A 21 7.74 -6.33 -4.30
CA PHE A 21 8.14 -7.28 -3.26
C PHE A 21 6.97 -8.16 -2.80
N ILE A 22 5.71 -7.72 -2.94
CA ILE A 22 4.53 -8.56 -2.67
C ILE A 22 4.49 -9.78 -3.60
N HIS A 23 4.84 -9.62 -4.88
CA HIS A 23 4.96 -10.76 -5.81
C HIS A 23 6.10 -11.71 -5.42
N GLY A 24 7.15 -11.18 -4.80
CA GLY A 24 8.28 -11.96 -4.26
C GLY A 24 8.06 -12.53 -2.86
N GLY A 25 6.83 -12.50 -2.33
CA GLY A 25 6.54 -13.02 -0.97
C GLY A 25 7.17 -12.21 0.16
N ARG A 26 7.50 -10.93 -0.09
CA ARG A 26 8.14 -10.01 0.88
C ARG A 26 7.33 -8.72 1.09
N PRO A 27 6.06 -8.82 1.52
CA PRO A 27 5.23 -7.64 1.79
C PRO A 27 5.82 -6.74 2.88
N ASP A 28 6.61 -7.28 3.80
CA ASP A 28 7.36 -6.52 4.80
C ASP A 28 8.33 -5.50 4.18
N LEU A 29 9.00 -5.85 3.07
CA LEU A 29 9.87 -4.92 2.35
C LEU A 29 9.06 -3.84 1.65
N THR A 30 7.90 -4.18 1.09
CA THR A 30 6.96 -3.19 0.53
C THR A 30 6.58 -2.16 1.59
N GLN A 31 6.15 -2.63 2.77
CA GLN A 31 5.74 -1.79 3.90
C GLN A 31 6.89 -0.87 4.36
N ARG A 32 8.10 -1.41 4.52
CA ARG A 32 9.29 -0.64 4.91
C ARG A 32 9.64 0.45 3.90
N TYR A 33 9.75 0.09 2.63
CA TYR A 33 10.28 1.02 1.60
C TYR A 33 9.25 2.09 1.22
N ILE A 34 7.96 1.80 1.21
CA ILE A 34 6.92 2.83 1.00
C ILE A 34 6.97 3.87 2.13
N ARG A 35 7.02 3.43 3.40
CA ARG A 35 7.03 4.35 4.55
C ARG A 35 8.30 5.19 4.58
N LYS A 36 9.43 4.63 4.15
CA LYS A 36 10.66 5.38 3.95
C LYS A 36 10.52 6.41 2.82
N ALA A 37 9.98 6.00 1.67
CA ALA A 37 9.84 6.86 0.50
C ALA A 37 8.90 8.05 0.77
N LEU A 38 7.79 7.82 1.48
CA LEU A 38 6.87 8.86 1.94
C LEU A 38 7.55 9.95 2.77
N GLY A 39 8.65 9.63 3.47
CA GLY A 39 9.43 10.59 4.24
C GLY A 39 10.16 11.66 3.41
N ASN A 40 10.23 11.51 2.08
CA ASN A 40 10.81 12.53 1.19
C ASN A 40 9.81 13.64 0.82
N PHE A 41 8.52 13.48 1.15
CA PHE A 41 7.48 14.43 0.80
C PHE A 41 7.05 15.26 2.00
N THR A 42 6.86 16.56 1.81
CA THR A 42 6.40 17.48 2.87
C THR A 42 5.35 18.44 2.35
N SER A 43 4.66 19.15 3.25
CA SER A 43 3.71 20.21 2.91
C SER A 43 4.39 21.57 2.65
N ALA A 44 5.72 21.64 2.66
CA ALA A 44 6.45 22.87 2.35
C ALA A 44 6.35 23.23 0.86
N ARG A 45 6.66 24.48 0.51
CA ARG A 45 6.66 24.98 -0.88
C ARG A 45 7.50 24.12 -1.83
N ASN A 46 8.61 23.57 -1.35
CA ASN A 46 9.52 22.67 -2.08
C ASN A 46 9.38 21.21 -1.60
N GLY A 47 8.18 20.82 -1.17
CA GLY A 47 7.93 19.54 -0.53
C GLY A 47 7.85 18.33 -1.47
N LEU A 48 7.94 18.53 -2.78
CA LEU A 48 8.07 17.47 -3.77
C LEU A 48 9.52 17.42 -4.27
N PRO A 49 10.23 16.27 -4.16
CA PRO A 49 11.59 16.12 -4.67
C PRO A 49 11.69 16.09 -6.21
N GLY A 50 10.56 15.89 -6.90
CA GLY A 50 10.44 15.84 -8.35
C GLY A 50 9.16 16.51 -8.83
N ASN A 51 8.83 16.33 -10.11
CA ASN A 51 7.61 16.87 -10.67
C ASN A 51 6.38 16.16 -10.11
N ASP A 52 5.26 16.88 -10.04
CA ASP A 52 3.98 16.25 -9.73
C ASP A 52 3.41 15.48 -10.93
N ASP A 53 3.84 15.85 -12.14
CA ASP A 53 3.42 15.28 -13.42
C ASP A 53 1.91 15.14 -13.52
N SER A 54 1.23 16.27 -13.36
CA SER A 54 -0.23 16.42 -13.47
C SER A 54 -1.01 15.53 -12.50
N GLY A 55 -0.54 15.43 -11.26
CA GLY A 55 -1.17 14.65 -10.19
C GLY A 55 -0.67 13.21 -10.06
N THR A 56 0.31 12.79 -10.86
CA THR A 56 0.84 11.42 -10.82
C THR A 56 1.55 11.15 -9.48
N THR A 57 2.49 12.00 -9.10
CA THR A 57 3.18 11.89 -7.81
C THR A 57 2.22 12.14 -6.64
N SER A 58 1.34 13.15 -6.73
CA SER A 58 0.33 13.39 -5.70
C SER A 58 -0.61 12.20 -5.49
N ALA A 59 -1.05 11.54 -6.55
CA ALA A 59 -1.88 10.33 -6.47
C ALA A 59 -1.11 9.17 -5.83
N TRP A 60 0.16 8.99 -6.19
CA TRP A 60 1.02 7.97 -5.56
C TRP A 60 1.16 8.20 -4.05
N ILE A 61 1.37 9.45 -3.62
CA ILE A 61 1.41 9.82 -2.21
C ILE A 61 0.09 9.49 -1.53
N ALA A 62 -1.04 9.91 -2.11
CA ALA A 62 -2.37 9.69 -1.53
C ALA A 62 -2.66 8.20 -1.33
N TRP A 63 -2.48 7.38 -2.36
CA TRP A 63 -2.65 5.93 -2.28
C TRP A 63 -1.72 5.29 -1.25
N SER A 64 -0.43 5.66 -1.27
CA SER A 64 0.55 5.16 -0.31
C SER A 64 0.19 5.50 1.15
N LEU A 65 -0.32 6.71 1.41
CA LEU A 65 -0.78 7.13 2.73
C LEU A 65 -2.04 6.37 3.17
N LEU A 66 -2.97 6.08 2.25
CA LEU A 66 -4.13 5.22 2.52
C LEU A 66 -3.70 3.78 2.86
N GLY A 67 -2.54 3.35 2.37
CA GLY A 67 -2.01 2.01 2.59
C GLY A 67 -2.41 0.99 1.53
N ILE A 68 -3.00 1.42 0.41
CA ILE A 68 -3.30 0.57 -0.74
C ILE A 68 -2.89 1.25 -2.05
N TYR A 69 -2.53 0.50 -3.09
CA TYR A 69 -2.08 1.08 -4.36
C TYR A 69 -2.57 0.26 -5.58
N PRO A 70 -3.17 0.88 -6.60
CA PRO A 70 -3.68 0.15 -7.77
C PRO A 70 -2.54 -0.37 -8.65
N ASN A 71 -2.65 -1.61 -9.13
CA ASN A 71 -1.86 -2.03 -10.28
C ASN A 71 -2.59 -1.64 -11.57
N ALA A 72 -2.10 -0.63 -12.28
CA ALA A 72 -2.77 -0.09 -13.45
C ALA A 72 -3.00 -1.17 -14.53
N GLY A 73 -4.20 -1.20 -15.10
CA GLY A 73 -4.62 -2.20 -16.08
C GLY A 73 -4.97 -3.58 -15.50
N GLN A 74 -4.92 -3.74 -14.17
CA GLN A 74 -5.38 -4.93 -13.46
C GLN A 74 -6.55 -4.59 -12.54
N ASP A 75 -7.29 -5.61 -12.11
CA ASP A 75 -8.45 -5.47 -11.21
C ASP A 75 -8.05 -5.60 -9.73
N TYR A 76 -6.81 -5.30 -9.36
CA TYR A 76 -6.34 -5.45 -7.99
C TYR A 76 -5.48 -4.29 -7.48
N TYR A 77 -5.47 -4.20 -6.16
CA TYR A 77 -4.73 -3.21 -5.37
C TYR A 77 -3.77 -3.94 -4.45
N TYR A 78 -2.55 -3.45 -4.33
CA TYR A 78 -1.60 -3.91 -3.32
C TYR A 78 -1.97 -3.35 -1.94
N ILE A 79 -1.75 -4.11 -0.87
CA ILE A 79 -1.81 -3.62 0.50
C ILE A 79 -0.38 -3.33 0.96
N GLY A 80 -0.09 -2.05 1.18
CA GLY A 80 1.18 -1.55 1.68
C GLY A 80 1.16 -1.34 3.20
N SER A 81 1.55 -0.15 3.63
CA SER A 81 1.55 0.25 5.05
C SER A 81 0.80 1.58 5.19
N PRO A 82 -0.40 1.61 5.80
CA PRO A 82 -1.17 2.84 5.96
C PRO A 82 -0.46 3.83 6.89
N ALA A 83 -0.55 5.11 6.57
CA ALA A 83 -0.01 6.19 7.41
C ALA A 83 -1.05 6.76 8.39
N PHE A 84 -2.34 6.53 8.15
CA PHE A 84 -3.43 6.98 9.02
C PHE A 84 -4.01 5.82 9.83
N ALA A 85 -4.37 6.10 11.09
CA ALA A 85 -5.04 5.13 11.95
C ALA A 85 -6.40 4.69 11.41
N LYS A 86 -7.05 5.55 10.63
CA LYS A 86 -8.28 5.26 9.90
C LYS A 86 -8.38 6.12 8.65
N ALA A 87 -8.77 5.52 7.54
CA ALA A 87 -9.13 6.21 6.31
C ALA A 87 -10.46 5.69 5.78
N THR A 88 -11.19 6.53 5.05
CA THR A 88 -12.48 6.14 4.45
C THR A 88 -12.57 6.71 3.04
N ILE A 89 -12.70 5.81 2.06
CA ILE A 89 -12.96 6.14 0.67
C ILE A 89 -14.47 6.12 0.47
N GLN A 90 -15.03 7.27 0.09
CA GLN A 90 -16.43 7.36 -0.31
C GLN A 90 -16.57 6.83 -1.73
N LEU A 91 -17.49 5.89 -1.94
CA LEU A 91 -17.72 5.23 -3.22
C LEU A 91 -19.08 5.64 -3.79
N ALA A 92 -19.28 5.32 -5.07
CA ALA A 92 -20.56 5.51 -5.73
C ALA A 92 -21.69 4.77 -4.97
N GLY A 93 -22.90 5.34 -5.03
CA GLY A 93 -24.07 4.79 -4.34
C GLY A 93 -24.02 4.89 -2.81
N GLY A 94 -23.16 5.75 -2.25
CA GLY A 94 -23.06 5.98 -0.81
C GLY A 94 -22.32 4.88 -0.03
N LYS A 95 -21.73 3.91 -0.76
CA LYS A 95 -20.90 2.86 -0.18
C LYS A 95 -19.59 3.45 0.36
N LYS A 96 -18.94 2.73 1.28
CA LYS A 96 -17.70 3.16 1.92
C LYS A 96 -16.72 2.00 1.96
N PHE A 97 -15.48 2.27 1.60
CA PHE A 97 -14.36 1.38 1.92
C PHE A 97 -13.55 2.01 3.05
N VAL A 98 -13.45 1.31 4.18
CA VAL A 98 -12.79 1.80 5.39
C VAL A 98 -11.51 1.00 5.60
N ILE A 99 -10.41 1.70 5.78
CA ILE A 99 -9.12 1.11 6.17
C ILE A 99 -8.88 1.51 7.62
N SER A 100 -8.77 0.54 8.53
CA SER A 100 -8.53 0.76 9.95
C SER A 100 -7.20 0.13 10.36
N ALA A 101 -6.28 0.94 10.87
CA ALA A 101 -4.97 0.50 11.36
C ALA A 101 -4.61 1.26 12.65
N PRO A 102 -5.34 1.09 13.77
CA PRO A 102 -5.25 1.97 14.94
C PRO A 102 -3.85 2.08 15.54
N ALA A 103 -3.04 1.02 15.41
CA ALA A 103 -1.68 0.96 15.92
C ALA A 103 -0.62 1.49 14.94
N THR A 104 -0.99 1.95 13.73
CA THR A 104 0.00 2.49 12.78
C THR A 104 0.69 3.72 13.35
N SER A 105 2.00 3.79 13.19
CA SER A 105 2.80 4.93 13.63
C SER A 105 4.09 4.99 12.83
N ALA A 106 4.98 5.95 13.15
CA ALA A 106 6.31 6.00 12.55
C ALA A 106 7.14 4.74 12.86
N LYS A 107 6.88 4.06 13.99
CA LYS A 107 7.54 2.80 14.38
C LYS A 107 6.77 1.58 13.88
N ASN A 108 5.45 1.60 14.06
CA ASN A 108 4.59 0.46 13.75
C ASN A 108 4.15 0.54 12.29
N LEU A 109 4.97 -0.02 11.41
CA LEU A 109 4.74 0.03 9.97
C LEU A 109 4.41 -1.33 9.36
N TYR A 110 4.59 -2.42 10.09
CA TYR A 110 4.43 -3.77 9.56
C TYR A 110 3.06 -4.36 9.87
N VAL A 111 2.38 -4.88 8.86
CA VAL A 111 1.11 -5.59 9.04
C VAL A 111 1.40 -6.98 9.60
N GLN A 112 0.70 -7.34 10.68
CA GLN A 112 0.80 -8.64 11.36
C GLN A 112 -0.35 -9.59 10.98
N SER A 113 -1.52 -9.00 10.74
CA SER A 113 -2.73 -9.71 10.32
C SER A 113 -3.70 -8.70 9.72
N ALA A 114 -4.64 -9.21 8.93
CA ALA A 114 -5.72 -8.41 8.39
C ALA A 114 -7.05 -9.15 8.44
N THR A 115 -8.14 -8.40 8.51
CA THR A 115 -9.48 -8.89 8.22
C THR A 115 -10.15 -8.01 7.17
N LEU A 116 -11.02 -8.62 6.38
CA LEU A 116 -11.94 -7.92 5.47
C LEU A 116 -13.36 -8.30 5.88
N ASP A 117 -14.13 -7.31 6.37
CA ASP A 117 -15.45 -7.51 6.98
C ASP A 117 -15.44 -8.61 8.07
N GLY A 118 -14.43 -8.56 8.94
CA GLY A 118 -14.26 -9.50 10.06
C GLY A 118 -13.75 -10.89 9.66
N LYS A 119 -13.61 -11.19 8.35
CA LYS A 119 -13.04 -12.47 7.88
C LYS A 119 -11.53 -12.37 7.74
N PRO A 120 -10.76 -13.40 8.14
CA PRO A 120 -9.30 -13.40 7.96
C PRO A 120 -8.90 -13.12 6.51
N TRP A 121 -7.98 -12.18 6.33
CA TRP A 121 -7.44 -11.80 5.03
C TRP A 121 -5.92 -12.06 5.04
N ASN A 122 -5.48 -13.09 4.33
CA ASN A 122 -4.10 -13.60 4.42
C ASN A 122 -3.25 -13.29 3.17
N GLN A 123 -3.66 -12.31 2.37
CA GLN A 123 -2.99 -11.89 1.15
C GLN A 123 -2.77 -10.37 1.14
N ALA A 124 -1.61 -9.92 0.67
CA ALA A 124 -1.24 -8.50 0.67
C ALA A 124 -1.78 -7.73 -0.55
N TRP A 125 -2.98 -8.06 -1.00
CA TRP A 125 -3.65 -7.43 -2.13
C TRP A 125 -5.19 -7.61 -2.03
N LEU A 126 -5.94 -6.82 -2.79
CA LEU A 126 -7.41 -6.80 -2.84
C LEU A 126 -7.88 -6.79 -4.29
N ARG A 127 -9.00 -7.43 -4.59
CA ARG A 127 -9.69 -7.21 -5.88
C ARG A 127 -10.45 -5.89 -5.84
N HIS A 128 -10.69 -5.33 -7.01
CA HIS A 128 -11.56 -4.17 -7.19
C HIS A 128 -12.97 -4.44 -6.69
N ALA A 129 -13.47 -5.66 -6.88
CA ALA A 129 -14.75 -6.11 -6.34
C ALA A 129 -14.82 -6.08 -4.80
N ASP A 130 -13.71 -6.35 -4.11
CA ASP A 130 -13.62 -6.29 -2.64
C ASP A 130 -13.74 -4.84 -2.15
N LEU A 131 -13.28 -3.87 -2.95
CA LEU A 131 -13.30 -2.45 -2.62
C LEU A 131 -14.64 -1.78 -3.00
N ILE A 132 -15.10 -1.92 -4.23
CA ILE A 132 -16.25 -1.15 -4.76
C ILE A 132 -17.59 -1.53 -4.17
N ASN A 133 -17.69 -2.71 -3.56
CA ASN A 133 -18.88 -3.11 -2.83
C ASN A 133 -18.98 -2.45 -1.44
N GLY A 134 -17.93 -1.74 -1.03
CA GLY A 134 -17.76 -1.27 0.33
C GLY A 134 -17.35 -2.43 1.24
N ALA A 135 -16.38 -2.17 2.11
CA ALA A 135 -15.87 -3.14 3.07
C ALA A 135 -15.07 -2.43 4.16
N ASN A 136 -14.83 -3.13 5.26
CA ASN A 136 -13.92 -2.73 6.32
C ASN A 136 -12.67 -3.61 6.28
N LEU A 137 -11.55 -3.03 5.85
CA LEU A 137 -10.23 -3.62 5.97
C LEU A 137 -9.63 -3.21 7.31
N GLU A 138 -9.39 -4.17 8.19
CA GLU A 138 -8.74 -3.95 9.49
C GLU A 138 -7.35 -4.55 9.47
N LEU A 139 -6.34 -3.76 9.85
CA LEU A 139 -4.93 -4.11 9.83
C LEU A 139 -4.35 -4.03 11.24
N THR A 140 -3.81 -5.14 11.72
CA THR A 140 -3.03 -5.18 12.95
C THR A 140 -1.59 -4.78 12.62
N MET A 141 -1.06 -3.76 13.30
CA MET A 141 0.26 -3.18 13.00
C MET A 141 1.27 -3.48 14.13
N SER A 142 2.54 -3.67 13.79
CA SER A 142 3.66 -3.71 14.75
C SER A 142 4.93 -3.08 14.18
N ASP A 143 5.96 -2.98 15.02
CA ASP A 143 7.30 -2.51 14.65
C ASP A 143 8.23 -3.62 14.13
N GLN A 144 7.76 -4.87 14.07
CA GLN A 144 8.51 -6.01 13.56
C GLN A 144 7.87 -6.60 12.30
N PRO A 145 8.66 -7.05 11.32
CA PRO A 145 8.13 -7.73 10.13
C PRO A 145 7.42 -9.03 10.52
N SER A 146 6.50 -9.47 9.66
CA SER A 146 5.79 -10.76 9.79
C SER A 146 5.68 -11.46 8.43
N ASP A 147 5.27 -12.73 8.46
CA ASP A 147 5.00 -13.51 7.25
C ASP A 147 3.58 -13.30 6.69
N TRP A 148 2.82 -12.33 7.23
CA TRP A 148 1.48 -12.04 6.73
C TRP A 148 1.49 -11.64 5.26
N GLY A 149 0.62 -12.25 4.45
CA GLY A 149 0.49 -11.93 3.03
C GLY A 149 1.62 -12.46 2.14
N ALA A 150 2.59 -13.22 2.68
CA ALA A 150 3.76 -13.70 1.93
C ALA A 150 3.48 -14.89 1.00
N LYS A 151 2.44 -15.69 1.28
CA LYS A 151 2.19 -16.98 0.62
C LYS A 151 1.32 -16.90 -0.63
N LEU A 152 0.48 -15.88 -0.74
CA LEU A 152 -0.52 -15.75 -1.81
C LEU A 152 -0.18 -14.52 -2.66
N PRO A 153 0.67 -14.67 -3.69
CA PRO A 153 1.02 -13.55 -4.55
C PRO A 153 -0.21 -13.06 -5.33
N PRO A 154 -0.20 -11.81 -5.79
CA PRO A 154 -1.22 -11.31 -6.69
C PRO A 154 -1.21 -12.09 -8.02
N PRO A 155 -2.33 -12.09 -8.76
CA PRO A 155 -2.40 -12.73 -10.07
C PRO A 155 -1.33 -12.22 -11.03
N SER A 156 -0.75 -13.14 -11.79
CA SER A 156 0.20 -12.90 -12.89
C SER A 156 -0.18 -13.77 -14.08
N MET A 157 0.33 -13.45 -15.28
CA MET A 157 0.04 -14.26 -16.49
C MET A 157 0.51 -15.70 -16.35
N THR A 158 1.63 -15.91 -15.66
CA THR A 158 2.13 -17.24 -15.31
C THR A 158 1.46 -17.71 -14.01
N PRO A 159 0.96 -18.95 -13.95
CA PRO A 159 0.46 -19.53 -12.71
C PRO A 159 1.53 -19.53 -11.61
N ALA A 160 1.09 -19.44 -10.35
CA ALA A 160 1.99 -19.72 -9.23
C ALA A 160 2.48 -21.17 -9.30
N PRO A 161 3.77 -21.44 -9.03
CA PRO A 161 4.33 -22.79 -9.03
C PRO A 161 3.71 -23.69 -7.96
#